data_AF-A0A212J4J2-F1
#
_entry.id   AF-A0A212J4J2-F1
#
_cell.length_a   1.000
_cell.length_b   1.000
_cell.length_c   1.000
_cell.angle_alpha   90.00
_cell.angle_beta   90.00
_cell.angle_gamma   90.00
#
_symmetry.space_group_name_H-M   'P 1'
#
loop_
_entity.id
_entity.type
_entity.pdbx_description
1 polymer ?
#
loop_
_entity_poly.entity_id
_entity_poly.type
_entity_poly.pdbx_seq_one_letter_code
_entity_poly.pdbx_strand_id
1 'polypeptide(L)' 'MSCEKKNSDPVFTKDQLMGSAAFYSRKDVLAAVLRDKEVYTKSQAERLVDEFLKGKVK' A
#
# COMPACT_ATOMS: atom_id res chain seq x y z
N MET A 1 -7.64 -10.05 -28.71
CA MET A 1 -6.62 -8.99 -28.84
C MET A 1 -6.08 -8.70 -27.45
N SER A 2 -4.80 -9.01 -27.23
CA SER A 2 -4.16 -8.98 -25.93
C SER A 2 -3.89 -7.56 -25.46
N CYS A 3 -4.55 -7.23 -24.35
CA CYS A 3 -4.07 -6.44 -23.23
C CYS A 3 -2.92 -5.46 -23.52
N GLU A 4 -3.27 -4.20 -23.74
CA GLU A 4 -2.31 -3.10 -23.67
C GLU A 4 -1.72 -3.03 -22.26
N LYS A 5 -0.47 -3.46 -22.12
CA LYS A 5 0.35 -3.25 -20.93
C LYS A 5 0.65 -1.76 -20.80
N LYS A 6 -0.21 -1.04 -20.08
CA LYS A 6 0.18 0.26 -19.51
C LYS A 6 1.27 -0.03 -18.48
N ASN A 7 2.49 0.44 -18.78
CA ASN A 7 3.60 0.62 -17.84
C ASN A 7 3.18 1.68 -16.79
N SER A 8 2.21 1.32 -15.97
CA SER A 8 1.77 2.06 -14.81
C SER A 8 1.88 1.04 -13.70
N ASP A 9 2.76 1.29 -12.73
CA ASP A 9 2.84 0.43 -11.55
C ASP A 9 1.42 0.17 -11.04
N PRO A 10 1.04 -1.10 -10.80
CA PRO A 10 -0.31 -1.42 -10.41
C PRO A 10 -0.62 -0.66 -9.11
N VAL A 11 -1.59 0.24 -9.23
CA VAL A 11 -2.14 0.99 -8.10
C VAL A 11 -3.23 0.15 -7.47
N PHE A 12 -3.23 0.13 -6.14
CA PHE A 12 -4.16 -0.64 -5.35
C PHE A 12 -4.89 0.29 -4.39
N THR A 13 -6.15 0.01 -4.15
CA THR A 13 -6.90 0.67 -3.08
C THR A 13 -6.44 0.14 -1.72
N LYS A 14 -6.75 0.89 -0.66
CA LYS A 14 -6.54 0.42 0.72
C LYS A 14 -7.11 -0.97 0.94
N ASP A 15 -8.35 -1.23 0.51
CA ASP A 15 -8.99 -2.55 0.66
C ASP A 15 -8.24 -3.67 -0.05
N GLN A 16 -7.73 -3.41 -1.27
CA GLN A 16 -6.93 -4.36 -2.03
C GLN A 16 -5.60 -4.67 -1.32
N LEU A 17 -4.95 -3.66 -0.75
CA LEU A 17 -3.71 -3.81 0.02
C LEU A 17 -3.95 -4.52 1.35
N MET A 18 -5.04 -4.21 2.05
CA MET A 18 -5.45 -4.88 3.29
C MET A 18 -5.86 -6.34 3.08
N GLY A 19 -6.35 -6.69 1.89
CA GLY A 19 -6.61 -8.08 1.49
C GLY A 19 -5.36 -8.88 1.13
N SER A 20 -4.22 -8.21 0.90
CA SER A 20 -2.99 -8.86 0.45
C SER A 20 -2.20 -9.51 1.59
N ALA A 21 -1.64 -10.69 1.32
CA ALA A 21 -0.77 -11.41 2.25
C ALA A 21 0.52 -10.63 2.59
N ALA A 22 1.00 -9.77 1.68
CA ALA A 22 2.23 -8.97 1.88
C ALA A 22 2.14 -8.01 3.07
N PHE A 23 0.91 -7.66 3.45
CA PHE A 23 0.60 -6.61 4.39
C PHE A 23 -0.25 -7.10 5.56
N TYR A 24 -0.50 -8.42 5.65
CA TYR A 24 -1.36 -9.01 6.66
C TYR A 24 -0.92 -8.70 8.09
N SER A 25 0.39 -8.72 8.35
CA SER A 25 0.97 -8.39 9.66
C SER A 25 1.01 -6.90 9.97
N ARG A 26 0.81 -6.03 8.96
CA ARG A 26 0.93 -4.57 9.06
C ARG A 26 -0.37 -3.87 8.66
N LYS A 27 -1.51 -4.57 8.68
CA LYS A 27 -2.83 -4.04 8.30
C LYS A 27 -3.23 -2.84 9.14
N ASP A 28 -2.94 -2.87 10.45
CA ASP A 28 -3.27 -1.76 11.35
C ASP A 28 -2.49 -0.50 10.97
N VAL A 29 -1.22 -0.66 10.59
CA VAL A 29 -0.38 0.45 10.12
C VAL A 29 -0.88 0.95 8.77
N LEU A 30 -1.21 0.07 7.83
CA LEU A 30 -1.80 0.49 6.54
C LEU A 30 -3.13 1.20 6.73
N ALA A 31 -3.98 0.76 7.64
CA ALA A 31 -5.25 1.42 7.91
C ALA A 31 -5.05 2.81 8.55
N ALA A 32 -3.97 3.00 9.32
CA ALA A 32 -3.60 4.28 9.91
C ALA A 32 -2.92 5.23 8.92
N VAL A 33 -2.14 4.69 7.97
CA VAL A 33 -1.33 5.50 7.05
C VAL A 33 -2.01 5.74 5.70
N LEU A 34 -2.76 4.77 5.19
CA LEU A 34 -3.48 4.88 3.91
C LEU A 34 -4.90 5.40 4.11
N ARG A 35 -5.35 6.26 3.21
CA ARG A 35 -6.73 6.78 3.19
C ARG A 35 -7.63 5.96 2.28
N ASP A 36 -8.89 5.77 2.67
CA ASP A 36 -9.87 4.96 1.94
C ASP A 36 -10.25 5.50 0.55
N LYS A 37 -10.01 6.80 0.30
CA LYS A 37 -10.31 7.46 -1.00
C LYS A 37 -9.10 7.60 -1.92
N GLU A 38 -7.94 7.11 -1.49
CA GLU A 38 -6.70 7.21 -2.26
C GLU A 38 -6.22 5.83 -2.70
N VAL A 39 -5.47 5.81 -3.79
CA VAL A 39 -4.83 4.61 -4.33
C VAL A 39 -3.33 4.74 -4.19
N TYR A 40 -2.69 3.63 -3.85
CA TYR A 40 -1.26 3.58 -3.59
C TYR A 40 -0.65 2.42 -4.37
N THR A 41 0.57 2.60 -4.85
CA THR A 41 1.34 1.47 -5.37
C THR A 41 1.86 0.63 -4.21
N LYS A 42 2.23 -0.62 -4.48
CA LYS A 42 2.83 -1.49 -3.46
C LYS A 42 4.05 -0.83 -2.81
N SER A 43 4.94 -0.24 -3.61
CA SER A 43 6.15 0.44 -3.12
C SER A 43 5.85 1.71 -2.33
N GLN A 44 4.82 2.48 -2.71
CA GLN A 44 4.39 3.63 -1.92
C GLN A 44 3.84 3.19 -0.57
N ALA A 45 3.00 2.16 -0.54
CA ALA A 45 2.44 1.61 0.70
C ALA A 45 3.55 1.07 1.62
N GLU A 46 4.53 0.33 1.10
CA GLU A 46 5.69 -0.14 1.87
C GLU A 46 6.49 1.03 2.46
N ARG A 47 6.79 2.06 1.66
CA ARG A 47 7.54 3.23 2.13
C ARG A 47 6.79 3.99 3.24
N LEU A 48 5.50 4.20 3.06
CA LEU A 48 4.63 4.87 4.02
C LEU A 48 4.55 4.10 5.36
N VAL A 49 4.42 2.77 5.28
CA VAL A 49 4.46 1.89 6.45
C VAL A 49 5.83 1.96 7.14
N ASP A 50 6.93 1.92 6.39
CA ASP A 50 8.28 1.99 6.94
C ASP A 50 8.59 3.37 7.56
N GLU A 51 8.14 4.47 6.95
CA GLU A 51 8.25 5.83 7.51
C GLU A 51 7.47 5.94 8.82
N PHE A 52 6.26 5.38 8.88
CA PHE A 52 5.45 5.33 10.10
C PHE A 52 6.12 4.52 11.22
N LEU A 53 6.70 3.36 10.89
CA LEU A 53 7.43 2.52 11.84
C LEU A 53 8.74 3.17 12.32
N LYS A 54 9.48 3.83 11.43
CA LYS A 54 10.70 4.59 11.77
C LYS A 54 10.40 5.82 12.62
N GLY A 55 9.25 6.47 12.44
CA GLY A 55 8.82 7.61 13.24
C GLY A 55 8.60 7.29 14.73
N LYS A 56 8.51 6.01 15.11
CA LYS A 56 8.50 5.56 16.51
C LYS A 56 9.89 5.45 17.15
N VAL A 57 10.98 5.72 16.42
CA VAL A 57 12.35 5.67 16.96
C VAL A 57 12.74 7.06 17.46
N LYS A 58 12.32 7.40 18.68
CA LYS A 58 12.94 8.43 19.53
C LYS A 58 13.19 7.85 20.91
#